data_AF-A0A527CUR3-F1
#
_entry.id   AF-A0A527CUR3-F1
#
_cell.length_a   1.000
_cell.length_b   1.000
_cell.length_c   1.000
_cell.angle_alpha   90.00
_cell.angle_beta   90.00
_cell.angle_gamma   90.00
#
_symmetry.space_group_name_H-M   'P 1'
#
loop_
_entity.id
_entity.type
_entity.pdbx_description
1 polymer ?
#
loop_
_entity_poly.entity_id
_entity_poly.type
_entity_poly.pdbx_seq_one_letter_code
_entity_poly.pdbx_strand_id
1 'polypeptide(L)'
;PYLLPGDKKPALQWSPTDGLTISGNLSYMPEPGTDWKDIDPEKYQNIIDAFHNEAVYRLAETLLGKDMPDMATSLLVGGGTEKTASGAFYASGCVPHDCGGNDGFMAVDPAKH
;
A
#
# COMPACT_ATOMS: atom_id res chain seq x y z
N PRO A 1 -11.81 -9.46 2.89
CA PRO A 1 -10.51 -9.41 3.62
C PRO A 1 -9.78 -8.12 3.21
N TYR A 2 -9.16 -7.44 4.16
CA TYR A 2 -8.30 -6.29 3.85
C TYR A 2 -6.92 -6.84 3.42
N LEU A 3 -6.51 -6.53 2.20
CA LEU A 3 -5.21 -6.91 1.65
C LEU A 3 -4.33 -5.67 1.65
N LEU A 4 -3.06 -5.83 2.03
CA LEU A 4 -2.08 -4.77 1.89
C LEU A 4 -1.55 -4.74 0.45
N PRO A 5 -0.98 -3.61 -0.01
CA PRO A 5 -0.28 -3.55 -1.28
C PRO A 5 0.73 -4.70 -1.45
N GLY A 6 0.60 -5.47 -2.53
CA GLY A 6 1.41 -6.67 -2.80
C GLY A 6 0.90 -7.97 -2.18
N ASP A 7 -0.07 -7.94 -1.25
CA ASP A 7 -0.60 -9.15 -0.62
C ASP A 7 -1.45 -10.00 -1.57
N LYS A 8 -1.38 -11.32 -1.34
CA LYS A 8 -2.33 -12.30 -1.86
C LYS A 8 -2.80 -13.20 -0.73
N LYS A 9 -4.12 -13.40 -0.59
CA LYS A 9 -4.69 -14.31 0.42
C LYS A 9 -5.77 -15.20 -0.17
N PRO A 10 -5.97 -16.42 0.37
CA PRO A 10 -7.05 -17.29 -0.05
C PRO A 10 -8.43 -16.64 0.15
N ALA A 11 -9.27 -16.72 -0.87
CA ALA A 11 -10.72 -16.53 -0.73
C ALA A 11 -11.30 -17.79 -0.10
N LEU A 12 -11.80 -17.67 1.13
CA LEU A 12 -12.43 -18.77 1.84
C LEU A 12 -13.92 -18.83 1.52
N GLN A 13 -14.44 -20.03 1.30
CA GLN A 13 -15.86 -20.31 1.11
C GLN A 13 -16.27 -21.39 2.11
N TRP A 14 -17.47 -21.27 2.67
CA TRP A 14 -18.02 -22.29 3.57
C TRP A 14 -19.36 -22.78 3.06
N SER A 15 -19.59 -24.10 3.12
CA SER A 15 -20.89 -24.72 2.91
C SER A 15 -21.16 -25.79 3.99
N PRO A 16 -22.44 -26.09 4.32
CA PRO A 16 -22.74 -27.15 5.28
C PRO A 16 -22.26 -28.55 4.85
N THR A 17 -22.16 -28.80 3.55
CA THR A 17 -21.75 -30.09 2.99
C THR A 17 -20.23 -30.23 2.91
N ASP A 18 -19.55 -29.15 2.53
CA ASP A 18 -18.13 -29.17 2.16
C ASP A 18 -17.22 -28.58 3.24
N GLY A 19 -17.79 -27.96 4.27
CA GLY A 19 -17.03 -27.27 5.30
C GLY A 19 -16.34 -26.01 4.75
N LEU A 20 -15.22 -25.61 5.37
CA LEU A 20 -14.43 -24.46 4.95
C LEU A 20 -13.44 -24.87 3.85
N THR A 21 -13.56 -24.26 2.68
CA THR A 21 -12.73 -24.53 1.49
C THR A 21 -12.12 -23.25 0.94
N ILE A 22 -11.12 -23.40 0.06
CA ILE A 22 -10.52 -22.29 -0.68
C ILE A 22 -11.19 -22.23 -2.07
N SER A 23 -11.78 -21.07 -2.38
CA SER A 23 -12.46 -20.80 -3.65
C SER A 23 -11.53 -20.12 -4.68
N GLY A 24 -10.38 -19.61 -4.24
CA GLY A 24 -9.38 -18.96 -5.09
C GLY A 24 -8.42 -18.10 -4.26
N ASN A 25 -7.65 -17.24 -4.92
CA ASN A 25 -6.82 -16.23 -4.27
C ASN A 25 -7.31 -14.83 -4.63
N LEU A 26 -7.38 -13.96 -3.61
CA LEU A 26 -7.56 -12.53 -3.78
C LEU A 26 -6.19 -11.87 -3.79
N SER A 27 -6.01 -10.87 -4.65
CA SER A 27 -4.82 -10.02 -4.68
C SER A 27 -5.24 -8.58 -4.40
N TYR A 28 -4.34 -7.79 -3.81
CA TYR A 28 -4.55 -6.35 -3.74
C TYR A 28 -4.79 -5.77 -5.14
N MET A 29 -5.68 -4.79 -5.22
CA MET A 29 -5.98 -4.08 -6.46
C MET A 29 -6.06 -2.58 -6.15
N PRO A 30 -5.17 -1.73 -6.72
CA PRO A 30 -5.31 -0.29 -6.60
C PRO A 30 -6.57 0.19 -7.33
N GLU A 31 -6.95 1.46 -7.13
CA GLU A 31 -8.05 2.09 -7.84
C GLU A 31 -7.76 2.15 -9.35
N PRO A 32 -8.51 1.42 -10.18
CA PRO A 32 -8.16 1.28 -11.60
C PRO A 32 -8.24 2.60 -12.36
N GLY A 33 -7.25 2.86 -13.22
CA GLY A 33 -7.23 4.01 -14.12
C GLY A 33 -6.79 5.33 -13.48
N THR A 34 -6.37 5.31 -12.22
CA THR A 34 -5.75 6.47 -11.56
C THR A 34 -4.27 6.60 -11.96
N ASP A 35 -3.82 7.83 -12.17
CA ASP A 35 -2.47 8.15 -12.66
C ASP A 35 -1.80 9.25 -11.82
N TRP A 36 -0.55 9.61 -12.13
CA TRP A 36 0.27 10.58 -11.38
C TRP A 36 -0.40 11.95 -11.18
N LYS A 37 -1.22 12.38 -12.14
CA LYS A 37 -2.00 13.62 -12.08
C LYS A 37 -3.15 13.59 -11.06
N ASP A 38 -3.57 12.39 -10.64
CA ASP A 38 -4.71 12.18 -9.73
C ASP A 38 -4.23 12.09 -8.26
N ILE A 39 -2.93 12.23 -8.02
CA ILE A 39 -2.33 12.23 -6.69
C ILE A 39 -2.69 13.53 -5.95
N ASP A 40 -3.22 13.36 -4.75
CA ASP A 40 -3.58 14.46 -3.85
C ASP A 40 -3.15 14.12 -2.41
N PRO A 41 -1.93 14.49 -2.01
CA PRO A 41 -1.38 14.10 -0.70
C PRO A 41 -2.14 14.68 0.50
N GLU A 42 -2.91 15.76 0.29
CA GLU A 42 -3.72 16.39 1.34
C GLU A 42 -4.92 15.54 1.74
N LYS A 43 -5.35 14.61 0.88
CA LYS A 43 -6.42 13.66 1.18
C LYS A 43 -5.94 12.41 1.91
N TYR A 44 -4.63 12.15 1.92
CA TYR A 44 -4.06 10.95 2.51
C TYR A 44 -4.03 11.08 4.04
N GLN A 45 -4.56 10.07 4.72
CA GLN A 45 -4.42 9.96 6.17
C GLN A 45 -3.05 9.42 6.53
N ASN A 46 -2.51 8.52 5.70
CA ASN A 46 -1.17 7.95 5.84
C ASN A 46 -0.52 7.80 4.46
N ILE A 47 0.82 7.80 4.40
CA ILE A 47 1.54 7.65 3.12
C ILE A 47 1.23 6.34 2.38
N ILE A 48 0.84 5.28 3.11
CA ILE A 48 0.39 4.01 2.52
C ILE A 48 -0.83 4.18 1.60
N ASP A 49 -1.65 5.22 1.81
CA ASP A 49 -2.82 5.53 0.97
C ASP A 49 -2.42 5.87 -0.47
N ALA A 50 -1.15 6.25 -0.71
CA ALA A 50 -0.63 6.48 -2.05
C ALA A 50 -0.67 5.21 -2.92
N PHE A 51 -0.63 4.01 -2.31
CA PHE A 51 -0.78 2.75 -3.05
C PHE A 51 -2.20 2.49 -3.56
N HIS A 52 -3.21 3.28 -3.17
CA HIS A 52 -4.51 3.24 -3.82
C HIS A 52 -4.42 3.77 -5.26
N ASN A 53 -3.46 4.65 -5.57
CA ASN A 53 -3.22 5.11 -6.93
C ASN A 53 -2.52 4.00 -7.76
N GLU A 54 -3.07 3.66 -8.92
CA GLU A 54 -2.57 2.58 -9.76
C GLU A 54 -1.15 2.85 -10.26
N ALA A 55 -0.84 4.06 -10.72
CA ALA A 55 0.49 4.37 -11.22
C ALA A 55 1.57 4.26 -10.13
N VAL A 56 1.28 4.77 -8.92
CA VAL A 56 2.17 4.60 -7.74
C VAL A 56 2.34 3.13 -7.39
N TYR A 57 1.24 2.37 -7.33
CA TYR A 57 1.26 0.95 -7.05
C TYR A 57 2.13 0.18 -8.05
N ARG A 58 1.99 0.43 -9.36
CA ARG A 58 2.74 -0.26 -10.42
C ARG A 58 4.23 0.05 -10.38
N LEU A 59 4.59 1.32 -10.14
CA LEU A 59 5.99 1.70 -9.98
C LEU A 59 6.61 0.99 -8.77
N ALA A 60 5.90 0.98 -7.64
CA ALA A 60 6.36 0.31 -6.44
C ALA A 60 6.41 -1.22 -6.58
N GLU A 61 5.45 -1.84 -7.27
CA GLU A 61 5.47 -3.27 -7.60
C GLU A 61 6.71 -3.62 -8.43
N THR A 62 7.09 -2.74 -9.37
CA THR A 62 8.31 -2.89 -10.18
C THR A 62 9.58 -2.71 -9.35
N LEU A 63 9.60 -1.73 -8.44
CA LEU A 63 10.75 -1.39 -7.61
C LEU A 63 11.00 -2.41 -6.49
N LEU A 64 9.95 -2.81 -5.79
CA LEU A 64 10.01 -3.60 -4.56
C LEU A 64 9.77 -5.09 -4.80
N GLY A 65 8.97 -5.44 -5.81
CA GLY A 65 8.60 -6.81 -6.12
C GLY A 65 8.09 -7.56 -4.89
N LYS A 66 8.80 -8.62 -4.50
CA LYS A 66 8.45 -9.48 -3.35
C LYS A 66 8.48 -8.76 -2.00
N ASP A 67 9.19 -7.64 -1.89
CA ASP A 67 9.37 -6.89 -0.64
C ASP A 67 8.27 -5.82 -0.45
N MET A 68 7.36 -5.68 -1.43
CA MET A 68 6.26 -4.72 -1.37
C MET A 68 5.32 -4.93 -0.16
N PRO A 69 4.93 -6.16 0.23
CA PRO A 69 4.10 -6.36 1.42
C PRO A 69 4.79 -5.92 2.71
N ASP A 70 6.10 -6.16 2.83
CA ASP A 70 6.87 -5.76 4.00
C ASP A 70 7.00 -4.23 4.07
N MET A 71 7.27 -3.60 2.93
CA MET A 71 7.28 -2.14 2.82
C MET A 71 5.93 -1.55 3.21
N ALA A 72 4.82 -2.06 2.66
CA ALA A 72 3.49 -1.60 3.01
C ALA A 72 3.20 -1.79 4.51
N THR A 73 3.61 -2.91 5.09
CA THR A 73 3.45 -3.19 6.52
C THR A 73 4.22 -2.21 7.39
N SER A 74 5.43 -1.82 6.96
CA SER A 74 6.26 -0.82 7.65
C SER A 74 5.69 0.60 7.63
N LEU A 75 4.61 0.84 6.87
CA LEU A 75 3.95 2.15 6.74
C LEU A 75 2.56 2.21 7.40
N LEU A 76 2.13 1.14 8.08
CA LEU A 76 0.77 1.04 8.63
C LEU A 76 0.51 1.96 9.82
N VAL A 77 1.52 2.20 10.65
CA VAL A 77 1.44 3.15 11.76
C VAL A 77 2.24 4.39 11.38
N GLY A 78 1.56 5.48 11.09
CA GLY A 78 2.19 6.73 10.68
C GLY A 78 1.25 7.93 10.88
N GLY A 79 1.71 9.08 10.43
CA GLY A 79 0.88 10.28 10.29
C GLY A 79 0.60 10.61 8.83
N GLY A 80 -0.06 11.75 8.62
CA GLY A 80 -0.25 12.32 7.30
C GLY A 80 1.07 12.66 6.59
N THR A 81 0.96 13.11 5.34
CA THR A 81 2.13 13.36 4.50
C THR A 81 2.72 14.76 4.73
N GLU A 82 4.04 14.86 4.62
CA GLU A 82 4.78 16.11 4.53
C GLU A 82 5.13 16.40 3.07
N LYS A 83 5.22 17.68 2.70
CA LYS A 83 5.51 18.12 1.33
C LYS A 83 6.81 18.90 1.27
N THR A 84 7.67 18.51 0.33
CA THR A 84 8.92 19.20 0.02
C THR A 84 8.68 20.43 -0.88
N ALA A 85 9.68 21.31 -0.96
CA ALA A 85 9.64 22.46 -1.87
C ALA A 85 9.58 22.07 -3.36
N SER A 86 10.05 20.86 -3.73
CA SER A 86 9.96 20.36 -5.10
C SER A 86 8.60 19.77 -5.45
N GLY A 87 7.68 19.65 -4.49
CA GLY A 87 6.36 19.08 -4.67
C GLY A 87 6.26 17.58 -4.40
N ALA A 88 7.39 16.90 -4.18
CA ALA A 88 7.39 15.53 -3.67
C ALA A 88 6.82 15.51 -2.26
N PHE A 89 6.12 14.44 -1.91
CA PHE A 89 5.56 14.22 -0.58
C PHE A 89 6.11 12.94 0.03
N TYR A 90 6.17 12.89 1.35
CA TYR A 90 6.75 11.76 2.07
C TYR A 90 6.09 11.58 3.43
N ALA A 91 6.26 10.40 4.01
CA ALA A 91 6.11 10.19 5.44
C ALA A 91 6.95 9.00 5.88
N SER A 92 7.19 8.93 7.18
CA SER A 92 7.65 7.72 7.85
C SER A 92 6.48 6.97 8.48
N GLY A 93 6.65 5.68 8.66
CA GLY A 93 5.76 4.85 9.47
C GLY A 93 6.53 3.75 10.20
N CYS A 94 5.80 2.88 10.86
CA CYS A 94 6.32 1.67 11.47
C CYS A 94 5.34 0.50 11.35
N VAL A 95 5.87 -0.70 11.56
CA VAL A 95 5.08 -1.92 11.75
C VAL A 95 4.24 -1.79 13.03
N PRO A 96 2.94 -2.18 13.03
CA PRO A 96 2.11 -2.12 14.21
C PRO A 96 2.73 -2.88 15.39
N HIS A 97 2.81 -2.21 16.54
CA HIS A 97 3.41 -2.70 17.79
C HIS A 97 4.94 -2.85 17.81
N ASP A 98 5.67 -2.41 16.78
CA ASP A 98 7.15 -2.53 16.68
C ASP A 98 7.84 -1.25 16.17
N CYS A 99 7.30 -0.08 16.56
CA CYS A 99 7.88 1.21 16.21
C CYS A 99 9.23 1.43 16.89
N GLY A 100 10.24 1.83 16.11
CA GLY A 100 11.64 1.92 16.51
C GLY A 100 12.45 0.62 16.31
N GLY A 101 11.78 -0.47 15.94
CA GLY A 101 12.39 -1.75 15.56
C GLY A 101 12.30 -2.00 14.06
N ASN A 102 11.12 -1.80 13.49
CA ASN A 102 10.84 -1.92 12.06
C ASN A 102 10.06 -0.70 11.55
N ASP A 103 10.83 0.26 11.05
CA ASP A 103 10.31 1.52 10.52
C ASP A 103 10.36 1.54 8.98
N GLY A 104 9.44 2.29 8.39
CA GLY A 104 9.33 2.50 6.95
C GLY A 104 9.45 3.97 6.60
N PHE A 105 9.95 4.26 5.41
CA PHE A 105 9.93 5.60 4.83
C PHE A 105 9.57 5.51 3.35
N MET A 106 8.61 6.33 2.92
CA MET A 106 8.23 6.43 1.52
C MET A 106 8.16 7.90 1.11
N ALA A 107 8.70 8.18 -0.06
CA ALA A 107 8.57 9.46 -0.74
C ALA A 107 8.07 9.22 -2.17
N VAL A 108 7.21 10.10 -2.65
CA VAL A 108 6.63 10.06 -3.98
C VAL A 108 6.78 11.44 -4.60
N ASP A 109 7.34 11.48 -5.82
CA ASP A 109 7.47 12.70 -6.60
C ASP A 109 6.59 12.60 -7.85
N PRO A 110 5.37 13.17 -7.84
CA PRO A 110 4.48 13.15 -9.01
C PRO A 110 5.10 13.80 -10.26
N ALA A 111 6.05 14.72 -10.09
CA ALA A 111 6.71 15.38 -11.21
C ALA A 111 7.89 14.58 -11.78
N LYS A 112 8.45 13.64 -11.00
CA LYS A 112 9.62 12.81 -11.38
C LYS A 112 9.40 11.36 -10.94
N HIS A 113 8.74 10.60 -11.79
CA HIS A 113 8.27 9.23 -11.53
C HIS A 113 8.84 8.23 -12.52
#